data_AF-A0A9P6TX68-F1
#
_entry.id   AF-A0A9P6TX68-F1
#
_cell.length_a   1.000
_cell.length_b   1.000
_cell.length_c   1.000
_cell.angle_alpha   90.00
_cell.angle_beta   90.00
_cell.angle_gamma   90.00
#
_symmetry.space_group_name_H-M   'P 1'
#
loop_
_entity.id
_entity.type
_entity.pdbx_description
1 polymer ?
#
loop_
_entity_poly.entity_id
_entity_poly.type
_entity_poly.pdbx_seq_one_letter_code
_entity_poly.pdbx_strand_id
1 'polypeptide(L)'
;MSEVVTLVLALLSVIPPDLNRGSLTFRVWVGRDRVETGVDLSESGGDIPEVQVWDTANKLNGQYYGNKKVKSNEQFTASLPLFRTSQIGNIWLLTRSSYGARTDAICLATFSWQASDNIPPSGEANSGVLPGDVLYLCGYAWNYSGHTLKGSGIRCAWLDADSTAPNSAYFININTGVMGQEGINFHKDSNLCGLGVGVASDGGLRKRAIEGDIAAHQKAFGNRARVHKSLSAIALCDSPTSWGSSFYSIDEGVFCDMSTKTKYQICDANSTKPCAAYEKTLKRDGSSKIVIRNPGARSSAKPKEFVAEYFITTDINGTVIDDGAGL
;
A
#
# COMPACT_ATOMS: atom_id res chain seq x y z
N MET A 1 -23.46 0.83 10.47
CA MET A 1 -23.87 -0.22 9.50
C MET A 1 -24.03 0.31 8.08
N SER A 2 -24.65 1.49 7.87
CA SER A 2 -24.78 2.13 6.53
C SER A 2 -23.46 2.28 5.74
N GLU A 3 -22.37 2.72 6.39
CA GLU A 3 -21.14 3.06 5.65
C GLU A 3 -20.36 1.86 5.09
N VAL A 4 -20.44 0.68 5.72
CA VAL A 4 -19.71 -0.52 5.29
C VAL A 4 -20.38 -1.17 4.06
N VAL A 5 -21.71 -1.23 4.04
CA VAL A 5 -22.48 -1.80 2.92
C VAL A 5 -22.28 -0.98 1.65
N THR A 6 -22.29 0.35 1.77
CA THR A 6 -22.00 1.25 0.64
C THR A 6 -20.53 1.16 0.18
N LEU A 7 -19.61 0.67 1.01
CA LEU A 7 -18.18 0.51 0.68
C LEU A 7 -17.98 -0.62 -0.34
N VAL A 8 -18.58 -1.77 -0.04
CA VAL A 8 -18.54 -2.95 -0.89
C VAL A 8 -19.23 -2.65 -2.22
N LEU A 9 -20.41 -2.04 -2.19
CA LEU A 9 -21.13 -1.64 -3.42
C LEU A 9 -20.34 -0.68 -4.32
N ALA A 10 -19.68 0.33 -3.75
CA ALA A 10 -18.89 1.30 -4.51
C ALA A 10 -17.62 0.68 -5.14
N LEU A 11 -17.04 -0.35 -4.51
CA LEU A 11 -15.90 -1.08 -5.04
C LEU A 11 -16.31 -2.16 -6.04
N LEU A 12 -17.52 -2.72 -5.91
CA LEU A 12 -18.08 -3.67 -6.88
C LEU A 12 -18.49 -3.02 -8.20
N SER A 13 -18.92 -1.74 -8.19
CA SER A 13 -19.19 -0.99 -9.43
C SER A 13 -17.93 -0.75 -10.28
N VAL A 14 -16.75 -1.03 -9.74
CA VAL A 14 -15.46 -0.79 -10.40
C VAL A 14 -15.03 -2.00 -11.23
N ILE A 15 -15.59 -3.20 -11.02
CA ILE A 15 -15.24 -4.40 -11.80
C ILE A 15 -16.08 -4.46 -13.09
N PRO A 16 -15.46 -4.54 -14.29
CA PRO A 16 -16.21 -4.58 -15.54
C PRO A 16 -17.08 -5.85 -15.63
N PRO A 17 -18.26 -5.77 -16.26
CA PRO A 17 -19.24 -6.87 -16.29
C PRO A 17 -18.86 -8.05 -17.20
N ASP A 18 -17.67 -8.05 -17.81
CA ASP A 18 -17.22 -9.08 -18.74
C ASP A 18 -16.75 -10.35 -18.00
N LEU A 19 -17.71 -10.97 -17.32
CA LEU A 19 -17.55 -12.21 -16.60
C LEU A 19 -17.91 -13.37 -17.53
N ASN A 20 -16.88 -13.98 -18.13
CA ASN A 20 -17.05 -15.30 -18.72
C ASN A 20 -17.50 -16.26 -17.61
N ARG A 21 -18.58 -17.02 -17.83
CA ARG A 21 -19.02 -18.06 -16.88
C ARG A 21 -17.85 -18.96 -16.48
N GLY A 22 -17.77 -19.33 -15.21
CA GLY A 22 -16.66 -20.10 -14.66
C GLY A 22 -15.33 -19.37 -14.62
N SER A 23 -15.32 -18.05 -14.48
CA SER A 23 -14.11 -17.28 -14.20
C SER A 23 -14.20 -16.45 -12.92
N LEU A 24 -13.04 -16.10 -12.38
CA LEU A 24 -12.87 -15.07 -11.35
C LEU A 24 -12.08 -13.91 -11.97
N THR A 25 -12.65 -12.72 -11.92
CA THR A 25 -11.96 -11.47 -12.22
C THR A 25 -11.45 -10.87 -10.93
N PHE A 26 -10.20 -10.43 -10.93
CA PHE A 26 -9.62 -9.71 -9.81
C PHE A 26 -8.97 -8.42 -10.28
N ARG A 27 -8.86 -7.47 -9.34
CA ARG A 27 -8.18 -6.20 -9.53
C ARG A 27 -7.23 -5.92 -8.38
N VAL A 28 -6.03 -5.49 -8.75
CA VAL A 28 -4.98 -4.99 -7.86
C VAL A 28 -4.88 -3.48 -8.04
N TRP A 29 -4.94 -2.75 -6.93
CA TRP A 29 -4.59 -1.34 -6.87
C TRP A 29 -3.29 -1.13 -6.10
N VAL A 30 -2.46 -0.29 -6.67
CA VAL A 30 -1.10 -0.04 -6.24
C VAL A 30 -1.00 1.36 -5.67
N GLY A 31 -0.30 1.50 -4.54
CA GLY A 31 0.00 2.80 -3.95
C GLY A 31 0.58 3.81 -4.94
N ARG A 32 0.32 5.08 -4.67
CA ARG A 32 0.77 6.24 -5.45
C ARG A 32 2.05 6.81 -4.87
N ASP A 33 2.95 7.14 -5.77
CA ASP A 33 4.22 7.82 -5.48
C ASP A 33 4.47 9.02 -6.37
N ARG A 34 3.68 9.26 -7.43
CA ARG A 34 3.94 10.29 -8.46
C ARG A 34 3.09 11.56 -8.35
N VAL A 35 3.74 12.69 -8.61
CA VAL A 35 3.20 13.82 -9.40
C VAL A 35 3.60 13.60 -10.87
N GLU A 36 2.85 14.14 -11.84
CA GLU A 36 3.08 14.04 -13.28
C GLU A 36 4.44 14.58 -13.81
N THR A 37 5.38 15.01 -12.96
CA THR A 37 6.61 15.76 -13.34
C THR A 37 7.69 14.94 -14.06
N GLY A 38 7.40 13.71 -14.50
CA GLY A 38 8.31 12.94 -15.38
C GLY A 38 9.50 12.28 -14.69
N VAL A 39 9.65 12.41 -13.37
CA VAL A 39 10.64 11.64 -12.58
C VAL A 39 9.98 10.34 -12.12
N ASP A 40 10.55 9.18 -12.47
CA ASP A 40 10.04 7.87 -12.06
C ASP A 40 10.28 7.63 -10.57
N LEU A 41 9.29 7.94 -9.73
CA LEU A 41 9.25 7.45 -8.36
C LEU A 41 8.59 6.06 -8.38
N SER A 42 9.40 5.05 -8.68
CA SER A 42 8.97 3.69 -9.06
C SER A 42 8.69 2.72 -7.92
N GLU A 43 8.57 3.14 -6.66
CA GLU A 43 8.72 2.17 -5.54
C GLU A 43 7.44 1.49 -5.08
N SER A 44 6.26 2.11 -5.22
CA SER A 44 5.00 1.48 -4.80
C SER A 44 4.51 0.45 -5.80
N GLY A 45 4.91 0.61 -7.07
CA GLY A 45 4.74 -0.40 -8.11
C GLY A 45 5.65 -1.60 -7.90
N GLY A 46 5.33 -2.71 -8.54
CA GLY A 46 6.10 -3.94 -8.36
C GLY A 46 5.52 -5.10 -9.16
N ASP A 47 5.93 -6.30 -8.79
CA ASP A 47 5.44 -7.52 -9.41
C ASP A 47 4.02 -7.84 -8.94
N ILE A 48 3.09 -8.08 -9.87
CA ILE A 48 1.76 -8.55 -9.51
C ILE A 48 1.89 -9.94 -8.85
N PRO A 49 1.28 -10.15 -7.67
CA PRO A 49 1.34 -11.44 -7.02
C PRO A 49 0.68 -12.52 -7.88
N GLU A 50 1.19 -13.74 -7.77
CA GLU A 50 0.48 -14.91 -8.22
C GLU A 50 -0.84 -15.02 -7.46
N VAL A 51 -1.95 -15.26 -8.16
CA VAL A 51 -3.27 -15.42 -7.55
C VAL A 51 -3.71 -16.86 -7.73
N GLN A 52 -3.90 -17.58 -6.64
CA GLN A 52 -4.46 -18.93 -6.65
C GLN A 52 -5.85 -18.91 -6.02
N VAL A 53 -6.78 -19.62 -6.62
CA VAL A 53 -8.12 -19.82 -6.08
C VAL A 53 -8.24 -21.28 -5.66
N TRP A 54 -8.69 -21.51 -4.43
CA TRP A 54 -8.86 -22.83 -3.83
C TRP A 54 -10.33 -23.05 -3.47
N ASP A 55 -10.83 -24.26 -3.67
CA ASP A 55 -12.17 -24.62 -3.21
C ASP A 55 -12.21 -24.92 -1.70
N THR A 56 -13.40 -25.12 -1.15
CA THR A 56 -13.61 -25.43 0.27
C THR A 56 -13.04 -26.79 0.70
N ALA A 57 -12.67 -27.64 -0.27
CA ALA A 57 -11.96 -28.90 -0.04
C ALA A 57 -10.44 -28.75 -0.15
N ASN A 58 -9.91 -27.52 -0.18
CA ASN A 58 -8.50 -27.18 -0.37
C ASN A 58 -7.88 -27.80 -1.62
N LYS A 59 -8.65 -27.90 -2.71
CA LYS A 59 -8.12 -28.23 -4.04
C LYS A 59 -7.99 -26.97 -4.88
N LEU A 60 -6.87 -26.84 -5.58
CA LEU A 60 -6.64 -25.74 -6.50
C LEU A 60 -7.76 -25.71 -7.55
N ASN A 61 -8.33 -24.53 -7.71
CA ASN A 61 -9.51 -24.25 -8.52
C ASN A 61 -9.23 -23.22 -9.63
N GLY A 62 -8.11 -22.51 -9.58
CA GLY A 62 -7.66 -21.63 -10.66
C GLY A 62 -6.37 -20.92 -10.27
N GLN A 63 -5.59 -20.47 -11.25
CA GLN A 63 -4.30 -19.83 -11.00
C GLN A 63 -3.96 -18.79 -12.06
N TYR A 64 -3.53 -17.62 -11.60
CA TYR A 64 -2.91 -16.58 -12.40
C TYR A 64 -1.46 -16.40 -11.99
N TYR A 65 -0.54 -16.54 -12.95
CA TYR A 65 0.89 -16.60 -12.67
C TYR A 65 1.58 -15.27 -12.42
N GLY A 66 0.92 -14.10 -12.40
CA GLY A 66 1.54 -12.82 -11.97
C GLY A 66 2.64 -12.24 -12.89
N ASN A 67 2.63 -12.49 -14.20
CA ASN A 67 3.76 -12.18 -15.09
C ASN A 67 3.91 -10.70 -15.50
N LYS A 68 3.29 -9.76 -14.77
CA LYS A 68 3.31 -8.34 -15.09
C LYS A 68 3.82 -7.52 -13.93
N LYS A 69 4.58 -6.48 -14.28
CA LYS A 69 4.87 -5.37 -13.38
C LYS A 69 3.79 -4.31 -13.54
N VAL A 70 3.42 -3.72 -12.42
CA VAL A 70 2.53 -2.56 -12.37
C VAL A 70 3.28 -1.36 -11.85
N LYS A 71 3.00 -0.21 -12.45
CA LYS A 71 3.55 1.06 -12.00
C LYS A 71 2.79 1.57 -10.79
N SER A 72 3.39 2.54 -10.11
CA SER A 72 2.68 3.31 -9.09
C SER A 72 1.42 3.97 -9.66
N ASN A 73 0.33 3.99 -8.88
CA ASN A 73 -0.99 4.46 -9.30
C ASN A 73 -1.66 3.65 -10.44
N GLU A 74 -1.07 2.54 -10.86
CA GLU A 74 -1.67 1.69 -11.88
C GLU A 74 -2.70 0.75 -11.25
N GLN A 75 -3.73 0.44 -12.02
CA GLN A 75 -4.68 -0.62 -11.70
C GLN A 75 -4.44 -1.78 -12.63
N PHE A 76 -4.32 -2.98 -12.09
CA PHE A 76 -4.24 -4.19 -12.89
C PHE A 76 -5.49 -5.02 -12.70
N THR A 77 -6.10 -5.42 -13.82
CA THR A 77 -7.25 -6.32 -13.84
C THR A 77 -6.90 -7.54 -14.67
N ALA A 78 -7.26 -8.72 -14.17
CA ALA A 78 -7.18 -9.96 -14.92
C ALA A 78 -8.34 -10.89 -14.56
N SER A 79 -8.65 -11.79 -15.48
CA SER A 79 -9.60 -12.88 -15.28
C SER A 79 -8.84 -14.19 -15.31
N LEU A 80 -9.13 -15.08 -14.36
CA LEU A 80 -8.60 -16.44 -14.33
C LEU A 80 -9.77 -17.44 -14.46
N PRO A 81 -9.67 -18.43 -15.36
CA PRO A 81 -10.67 -19.48 -15.47
C PRO A 81 -10.63 -20.36 -14.23
N LEU A 82 -11.81 -20.77 -13.76
CA LEU A 82 -11.99 -21.69 -12.64
C LEU A 82 -12.26 -23.10 -13.18
N PHE A 83 -11.61 -24.11 -12.60
CA PHE A 83 -11.81 -25.52 -12.94
C PHE A 83 -13.17 -26.04 -12.46
N ARG A 84 -13.68 -25.48 -11.35
CA ARG A 84 -14.96 -25.79 -10.71
C ARG A 84 -15.62 -24.49 -10.27
N THR A 85 -16.85 -24.28 -10.69
CA THR A 85 -17.55 -22.99 -10.49
C THR A 85 -18.27 -22.88 -9.15
N SER A 86 -18.51 -24.02 -8.48
CA SER A 86 -19.50 -24.08 -7.40
C SER A 86 -18.98 -23.75 -6.00
N GLN A 87 -17.65 -23.61 -5.79
CA GLN A 87 -17.07 -23.44 -4.45
C GLN A 87 -15.75 -22.64 -4.51
N ILE A 88 -15.76 -21.38 -4.08
CA ILE A 88 -14.55 -20.59 -3.87
C ILE A 88 -14.36 -20.48 -2.36
N GLY A 89 -13.42 -21.26 -1.81
CA GLY A 89 -13.16 -21.28 -0.37
C GLY A 89 -12.08 -20.28 0.04
N ASN A 90 -10.96 -20.23 -0.68
CA ASN A 90 -9.86 -19.32 -0.36
C ASN A 90 -9.24 -18.72 -1.62
N ILE A 91 -8.75 -17.49 -1.52
CA ILE A 91 -7.91 -16.83 -2.53
C ILE A 91 -6.54 -16.59 -1.91
N TRP A 92 -5.48 -17.05 -2.57
CA TRP A 92 -4.12 -16.86 -2.13
C TRP A 92 -3.39 -15.89 -3.06
N LEU A 93 -2.69 -14.93 -2.47
CA LEU A 93 -1.77 -14.01 -3.13
C LEU A 93 -0.36 -14.40 -2.74
N LEU A 94 0.47 -14.80 -3.72
CA LEU A 94 1.85 -15.22 -3.49
C LEU A 94 2.79 -14.28 -4.24
N THR A 95 3.69 -13.62 -3.52
CA THR A 95 4.71 -12.76 -4.15
C THR A 95 5.80 -13.60 -4.81
N ARG A 96 6.11 -14.76 -4.23
CA ARG A 96 7.03 -15.73 -4.81
C ARG A 96 6.27 -16.72 -5.68
N SER A 97 6.37 -16.54 -7.00
CA SER A 97 5.71 -17.45 -7.93
C SER A 97 6.33 -18.85 -7.88
N SER A 98 5.52 -19.87 -8.21
CA SER A 98 6.00 -21.25 -8.37
C SER A 98 7.05 -21.41 -9.48
N TYR A 99 7.20 -20.41 -10.36
CA TYR A 99 8.01 -20.43 -11.59
C TYR A 99 9.25 -19.51 -11.56
N GLY A 100 9.55 -18.87 -10.43
CA GLY A 100 10.73 -18.00 -10.29
C GLY A 100 10.56 -16.94 -9.21
N ALA A 101 11.70 -16.50 -8.65
CA ALA A 101 11.76 -15.44 -7.65
C ALA A 101 11.42 -14.10 -8.31
N ARG A 102 10.20 -13.64 -8.09
CA ARG A 102 9.82 -12.24 -8.28
C ARG A 102 10.12 -11.51 -7.00
N THR A 103 10.88 -10.44 -7.09
CA THR A 103 11.47 -9.77 -5.94
C THR A 103 11.13 -8.29 -5.89
N ASP A 104 10.33 -7.79 -6.85
CA ASP A 104 9.96 -6.39 -6.86
C ASP A 104 8.74 -6.18 -5.96
N ALA A 105 8.99 -5.57 -4.80
CA ALA A 105 7.98 -5.30 -3.79
C ALA A 105 6.84 -4.42 -4.35
N ILE A 106 5.61 -4.65 -3.91
CA ILE A 106 4.43 -3.88 -4.33
C ILE A 106 3.68 -3.36 -3.11
N CYS A 107 3.33 -2.07 -3.11
CA CYS A 107 2.46 -1.50 -2.07
C CYS A 107 0.99 -1.74 -2.45
N LEU A 108 0.41 -2.84 -1.97
CA LEU A 108 -0.96 -3.23 -2.24
C LEU A 108 -1.93 -2.31 -1.49
N ALA A 109 -2.58 -1.40 -2.21
CA ALA A 109 -3.62 -0.52 -1.66
C ALA A 109 -4.95 -1.26 -1.52
N THR A 110 -5.36 -1.99 -2.55
CA THR A 110 -6.54 -2.87 -2.49
C THR A 110 -6.37 -4.09 -3.38
N PHE A 111 -6.90 -5.21 -2.94
CA PHE A 111 -7.18 -6.37 -3.78
C PHE A 111 -8.69 -6.62 -3.81
N SER A 112 -9.30 -6.69 -4.99
CA SER A 112 -10.72 -7.00 -5.12
C SER A 112 -10.93 -8.16 -6.07
N TRP A 113 -12.02 -8.90 -5.88
CA TRP A 113 -12.38 -10.04 -6.74
C TRP A 113 -13.89 -10.08 -7.00
N GLN A 114 -14.25 -10.71 -8.10
CA GLN A 114 -15.61 -11.07 -8.46
C GLN A 114 -15.62 -12.37 -9.27
N ALA A 115 -16.35 -13.35 -8.78
CA ALA A 115 -16.63 -14.59 -9.47
C ALA A 115 -17.88 -14.44 -10.35
N SER A 116 -17.80 -15.01 -11.55
CA SER A 116 -18.84 -14.94 -12.60
C SER A 116 -20.12 -15.71 -12.31
N ASP A 117 -20.06 -16.75 -11.47
CA ASP A 117 -21.20 -17.64 -11.27
C ASP A 117 -22.02 -17.23 -10.06
N ASN A 118 -23.35 -17.18 -10.24
CA ASN A 118 -24.32 -16.75 -9.24
C ASN A 118 -24.18 -17.53 -7.93
N ILE A 119 -24.10 -16.76 -6.85
CA ILE A 119 -24.15 -17.04 -5.41
C ILE A 119 -24.09 -18.54 -5.07
N PRO A 120 -22.97 -19.05 -4.49
CA PRO A 120 -22.93 -20.41 -4.01
C PRO A 120 -24.08 -20.63 -3.00
N PRO A 121 -24.72 -21.81 -2.98
CA PRO A 121 -25.82 -22.11 -2.07
C PRO A 121 -25.47 -21.88 -0.58
N SER A 122 -24.19 -21.80 -0.24
CA SER A 122 -23.63 -21.61 1.10
C SER A 122 -23.62 -20.16 1.60
N GLY A 123 -23.96 -19.16 0.77
CA GLY A 123 -23.94 -17.75 1.20
C GLY A 123 -22.55 -17.11 1.29
N GLU A 124 -21.52 -17.74 0.71
CA GLU A 124 -20.19 -17.13 0.55
C GLU A 124 -20.26 -15.98 -0.47
N ALA A 125 -19.49 -14.90 -0.24
CA ALA A 125 -19.50 -13.82 -1.22
C ALA A 125 -18.65 -14.16 -2.43
N ASN A 126 -19.31 -14.13 -3.58
CA ASN A 126 -18.66 -14.19 -4.89
C ASN A 126 -17.75 -13.00 -5.17
N SER A 127 -17.81 -11.97 -4.35
CA SER A 127 -17.05 -10.76 -4.56
C SER A 127 -16.66 -10.15 -3.25
N GLY A 128 -15.51 -9.51 -3.22
CA GLY A 128 -15.03 -8.86 -2.02
C GLY A 128 -13.87 -7.95 -2.29
N VAL A 129 -13.44 -7.28 -1.22
CA VAL A 129 -12.30 -6.39 -1.23
C VAL A 129 -11.48 -6.61 0.04
N LEU A 130 -10.17 -6.67 -0.15
CA LEU A 130 -9.16 -6.61 0.88
C LEU A 130 -8.45 -5.25 0.75
N PRO A 131 -8.81 -4.24 1.57
CA PRO A 131 -8.05 -3.00 1.62
C PRO A 131 -6.73 -3.23 2.38
N GLY A 132 -5.68 -2.50 2.00
CA GLY A 132 -4.36 -2.57 2.64
C GLY A 132 -4.41 -2.22 4.14
N ASP A 133 -5.43 -1.49 4.59
CA ASP A 133 -5.72 -1.25 6.00
C ASP A 133 -5.88 -2.54 6.83
N VAL A 134 -6.41 -3.62 6.24
CA VAL A 134 -6.50 -4.92 6.94
C VAL A 134 -5.11 -5.44 7.25
N LEU A 135 -4.20 -5.36 6.29
CA LEU A 135 -2.82 -5.82 6.45
C LEU A 135 -2.05 -4.91 7.42
N TYR A 136 -2.29 -3.60 7.40
CA TYR A 136 -1.78 -2.67 8.42
C TYR A 136 -2.20 -3.09 9.83
N LEU A 137 -3.49 -3.40 10.04
CA LEU A 137 -4.00 -3.85 11.33
C LEU A 137 -3.43 -5.19 11.75
N CYS A 138 -3.07 -6.04 10.79
CA CYS A 138 -2.33 -7.28 11.05
C CYS A 138 -0.83 -7.07 11.31
N GLY A 139 -0.35 -5.83 11.39
CA GLY A 139 1.01 -5.49 11.75
C GLY A 139 2.02 -5.59 10.60
N TYR A 140 1.56 -5.66 9.35
CA TYR A 140 2.45 -5.70 8.18
C TYR A 140 2.97 -4.32 7.82
N ALA A 141 4.08 -4.33 7.08
CA ALA A 141 4.72 -3.11 6.62
C ALA A 141 3.75 -2.28 5.77
N TRP A 142 3.61 -0.99 6.05
CA TRP A 142 2.57 -0.16 5.41
C TRP A 142 3.02 1.26 5.08
N ASN A 143 2.28 1.91 4.19
CA ASN A 143 2.39 3.35 3.93
C ASN A 143 1.03 3.96 3.55
N TYR A 144 0.95 5.28 3.47
CA TYR A 144 -0.18 5.93 2.81
C TYR A 144 -0.16 5.58 1.33
N SER A 145 -1.33 5.15 0.82
CA SER A 145 -1.48 4.71 -0.56
C SER A 145 -1.71 5.86 -1.55
N GLY A 146 -2.15 7.04 -1.08
CA GLY A 146 -2.58 8.13 -1.98
C GLY A 146 -3.93 7.88 -2.64
N HIS A 147 -4.64 6.83 -2.21
CA HIS A 147 -6.03 6.60 -2.54
C HIS A 147 -6.90 6.92 -1.33
N THR A 148 -8.14 7.30 -1.61
CA THR A 148 -9.18 7.42 -0.61
C THR A 148 -10.39 6.60 -1.01
N LEU A 149 -11.13 6.24 0.01
CA LEU A 149 -12.38 5.54 -0.08
C LEU A 149 -13.39 6.37 0.72
N LYS A 150 -14.32 7.01 0.01
CA LYS A 150 -15.29 7.98 0.57
C LYS A 150 -14.63 9.12 1.35
N GLY A 151 -13.53 9.65 0.81
CA GLY A 151 -12.76 10.73 1.44
C GLY A 151 -11.88 10.30 2.60
N SER A 152 -11.96 9.04 3.06
CA SER A 152 -11.02 8.50 4.04
C SER A 152 -9.81 7.92 3.31
N GLY A 153 -8.60 8.36 3.65
CA GLY A 153 -7.38 7.81 3.07
C GLY A 153 -7.21 6.33 3.42
N ILE A 154 -6.91 5.50 2.42
CA ILE A 154 -6.59 4.08 2.63
C ILE A 154 -5.09 3.88 2.71
N ARG A 155 -4.66 2.89 3.48
CA ARG A 155 -3.26 2.48 3.56
C ARG A 155 -2.97 1.43 2.49
N CYS A 156 -1.72 1.36 2.05
CA CYS A 156 -1.21 0.21 1.34
C CYS A 156 -0.27 -0.59 2.24
N ALA A 157 -0.21 -1.90 2.01
CA ALA A 157 0.73 -2.78 2.69
C ALA A 157 1.71 -3.39 1.69
N TRP A 158 2.97 -3.53 2.10
CA TRP A 158 4.01 -4.04 1.25
C TRP A 158 3.92 -5.56 1.14
N LEU A 159 3.81 -6.00 -0.10
CA LEU A 159 3.99 -7.38 -0.49
C LEU A 159 5.36 -7.52 -1.14
N ASP A 160 6.21 -8.34 -0.56
CA ASP A 160 7.60 -8.43 -0.94
C ASP A 160 8.13 -9.83 -0.66
N ALA A 161 8.65 -10.47 -1.71
CA ALA A 161 9.15 -11.84 -1.64
C ALA A 161 10.59 -11.93 -1.13
N ASP A 162 11.40 -10.88 -1.28
CA ASP A 162 12.81 -10.89 -0.90
C ASP A 162 13.06 -10.25 0.48
N SER A 163 11.99 -9.76 1.11
CA SER A 163 12.01 -9.15 2.44
C SER A 163 12.99 -7.97 2.53
N THR A 164 13.09 -7.18 1.46
CA THR A 164 13.71 -5.85 1.47
C THR A 164 12.92 -4.86 2.31
N ALA A 165 11.60 -5.01 2.42
CA ALA A 165 10.76 -4.32 3.38
C ALA A 165 10.64 -5.14 4.70
N PRO A 166 10.87 -4.53 5.88
CA PRO A 166 10.74 -5.22 7.15
C PRO A 166 9.28 -5.53 7.44
N ASN A 167 9.00 -6.77 7.86
CA ASN A 167 7.63 -7.24 8.12
C ASN A 167 6.69 -7.12 6.90
N SER A 168 7.23 -7.23 5.68
CA SER A 168 6.40 -7.39 4.50
C SER A 168 5.75 -8.77 4.45
N ALA A 169 4.62 -8.85 3.77
CA ALA A 169 3.93 -10.10 3.53
C ALA A 169 4.45 -10.72 2.23
N TYR A 170 4.82 -12.00 2.24
CA TYR A 170 5.11 -12.73 0.99
C TYR A 170 3.90 -13.56 0.53
N PHE A 171 2.95 -13.79 1.44
CA PHE A 171 1.78 -14.62 1.21
C PHE A 171 0.57 -14.06 1.95
N ILE A 172 -0.56 -13.94 1.25
CA ILE A 172 -1.87 -13.61 1.83
C ILE A 172 -2.85 -14.71 1.42
N ASN A 173 -3.45 -15.37 2.40
CA ASN A 173 -4.65 -16.17 2.25
C ASN A 173 -5.87 -15.32 2.64
N ILE A 174 -6.87 -15.28 1.78
CA ILE A 174 -8.16 -14.63 1.99
C ILE A 174 -9.22 -15.73 2.05
N ASN A 175 -9.85 -15.91 3.20
CA ASN A 175 -11.01 -16.77 3.37
C ASN A 175 -12.26 -16.01 2.87
N THR A 176 -12.77 -16.40 1.72
CA THR A 176 -13.90 -15.72 1.04
C THR A 176 -15.22 -15.90 1.79
N GLY A 177 -15.38 -17.00 2.52
CA GLY A 177 -16.56 -17.24 3.37
C GLY A 177 -16.65 -16.30 4.57
N VAL A 178 -15.50 -15.83 5.08
CA VAL A 178 -15.44 -14.83 6.16
C VAL A 178 -15.54 -13.43 5.56
N MET A 179 -14.69 -13.10 4.60
CA MET A 179 -14.61 -11.75 4.01
C MET A 179 -15.87 -11.33 3.25
N GLY A 180 -16.71 -12.30 2.89
CA GLY A 180 -17.98 -12.10 2.22
C GLY A 180 -19.17 -11.73 3.11
N GLN A 181 -19.02 -11.79 4.43
CA GLN A 181 -20.12 -11.48 5.33
C GLN A 181 -20.35 -9.97 5.42
N GLU A 182 -21.61 -9.55 5.25
CA GLU A 182 -21.99 -8.15 5.44
C GLU A 182 -21.67 -7.69 6.87
N GLY A 183 -21.11 -6.48 7.00
CA GLY A 183 -20.96 -5.82 8.30
C GLY A 183 -19.62 -6.00 9.01
N ILE A 184 -18.61 -6.63 8.39
CA ILE A 184 -17.25 -6.63 8.93
C ILE A 184 -16.74 -5.18 9.03
N ASN A 185 -16.47 -4.73 10.26
CA ASN A 185 -15.92 -3.40 10.49
C ASN A 185 -14.39 -3.50 10.54
N PHE A 186 -13.78 -3.27 9.39
CA PHE A 186 -12.32 -3.35 9.23
C PHE A 186 -11.55 -2.52 10.26
N HIS A 187 -12.12 -1.45 10.82
CA HIS A 187 -11.42 -0.58 11.76
C HIS A 187 -11.37 -1.08 13.21
N LYS A 188 -12.09 -2.15 13.58
CA LYS A 188 -12.24 -2.58 14.99
C LYS A 188 -11.92 -4.04 15.27
N ASP A 189 -11.97 -4.90 14.26
CA ASP A 189 -11.83 -6.34 14.46
C ASP A 189 -10.39 -6.83 14.18
N SER A 190 -9.53 -6.78 15.20
CA SER A 190 -8.19 -7.39 15.15
C SER A 190 -8.20 -8.90 14.88
N ASN A 191 -9.37 -9.54 15.02
CA ASN A 191 -9.59 -10.96 14.74
C ASN A 191 -9.64 -11.30 13.25
N LEU A 192 -9.65 -10.30 12.35
CA LEU A 192 -9.57 -10.53 10.91
C LEU A 192 -8.27 -11.22 10.53
N CYS A 193 -7.20 -10.89 11.25
CA CYS A 193 -5.90 -11.54 11.14
C CYS A 193 -6.00 -12.96 11.71
N GLY A 194 -5.91 -13.96 10.84
CA GLY A 194 -5.97 -15.39 11.18
C GLY A 194 -7.31 -16.08 10.91
N LEU A 195 -8.45 -15.39 11.00
CA LEU A 195 -9.77 -15.96 10.66
C LEU A 195 -10.17 -15.70 9.21
N GLY A 196 -10.11 -14.43 8.79
CA GLY A 196 -10.49 -13.99 7.44
C GLY A 196 -9.31 -13.80 6.51
N VAL A 197 -8.17 -13.38 7.06
CA VAL A 197 -6.94 -13.14 6.32
C VAL A 197 -5.78 -13.79 7.04
N GLY A 198 -5.26 -14.87 6.47
CA GLY A 198 -4.00 -15.47 6.90
C GLY A 198 -2.85 -14.80 6.16
N VAL A 199 -1.81 -14.38 6.84
CA VAL A 199 -0.66 -13.75 6.17
C VAL A 199 0.61 -14.40 6.71
N ALA A 200 1.54 -14.72 5.82
CA ALA A 200 2.83 -15.29 6.19
C ALA A 200 3.98 -14.35 5.81
N SER A 201 4.98 -14.31 6.69
CA SER A 201 6.24 -13.56 6.54
C SER A 201 7.44 -14.48 6.85
N ASP A 202 8.55 -14.31 6.12
CA ASP A 202 9.55 -15.36 5.83
C ASP A 202 10.47 -15.72 7.02
N GLY A 203 10.02 -15.52 8.26
CA GLY A 203 10.82 -15.83 9.44
C GLY A 203 10.26 -15.34 10.76
N GLY A 204 8.94 -15.42 10.96
CA GLY A 204 8.28 -14.95 12.18
C GLY A 204 8.45 -13.44 12.40
N LEU A 205 7.77 -12.91 13.41
CA LEU A 205 7.98 -11.55 13.91
C LEU A 205 9.35 -11.41 14.59
N ARG A 206 10.43 -11.95 14.00
CA ARG A 206 11.78 -11.60 14.39
C ARG A 206 11.94 -10.15 13.96
N LYS A 207 11.84 -9.25 14.94
CA LYS A 207 12.38 -7.90 14.89
C LYS A 207 13.79 -7.98 14.29
N ARG A 208 13.94 -7.88 12.97
CA ARG A 208 15.24 -7.55 12.40
C ARG A 208 15.62 -6.22 13.03
N ALA A 209 16.83 -6.12 13.55
CA ALA A 209 17.31 -4.88 14.12
C ALA A 209 17.25 -3.82 13.03
N ILE A 210 16.54 -2.73 13.30
CA ILE A 210 16.29 -1.58 12.41
C ILE A 210 17.60 -1.04 11.80
N GLU A 211 18.76 -1.29 12.42
CA GLU A 211 20.07 -0.88 11.92
C GLU A 211 20.48 -1.54 10.60
N GLY A 212 20.07 -2.79 10.33
CA GLY A 212 20.24 -3.42 9.02
C GLY A 212 19.31 -2.86 7.95
N ASP A 213 18.19 -2.27 8.36
CA ASP A 213 17.15 -1.76 7.48
C ASP A 213 17.47 -0.37 6.93
N ILE A 214 18.36 0.41 7.53
CA ILE A 214 18.67 1.78 7.05
C ILE A 214 19.28 1.73 5.64
N ALA A 215 20.22 0.82 5.39
CA ALA A 215 20.87 0.68 4.08
C ALA A 215 19.89 0.13 3.02
N ALA A 216 19.03 -0.82 3.40
CA ALA A 216 17.98 -1.33 2.52
C ALA A 216 16.94 -0.25 2.21
N HIS A 217 16.54 0.54 3.21
CA HIS A 217 15.64 1.68 3.08
C HIS A 217 16.25 2.76 2.17
N GLN A 218 17.50 3.14 2.39
CA GLN A 218 18.20 4.10 1.54
C GLN A 218 18.36 3.60 0.11
N LYS A 219 18.59 2.29 -0.08
CA LYS A 219 18.65 1.69 -1.41
C LYS A 219 17.29 1.74 -2.11
N ALA A 220 16.20 1.46 -1.39
CA ALA A 220 14.84 1.50 -1.91
C ALA A 220 14.39 2.95 -2.15
N PHE A 221 14.31 3.80 -1.12
CA PHE A 221 13.68 5.12 -1.21
C PHE A 221 14.66 6.29 -1.40
N GLY A 222 15.95 6.10 -1.17
CA GLY A 222 16.94 7.18 -1.26
C GLY A 222 16.58 8.38 -0.37
N ASN A 223 16.93 9.58 -0.83
CA ASN A 223 16.54 10.83 -0.18
C ASN A 223 15.28 11.43 -0.81
N ARG A 224 14.20 10.64 -0.90
CA ARG A 224 12.91 11.11 -1.40
C ARG A 224 11.97 11.43 -0.25
N ALA A 225 11.19 12.49 -0.43
CA ALA A 225 10.17 12.93 0.50
C ALA A 225 8.84 13.19 -0.22
N ARG A 226 7.74 12.77 0.40
CA ARG A 226 6.37 13.07 -0.04
C ARG A 226 5.80 14.17 0.84
N VAL A 227 5.09 15.12 0.27
CA VAL A 227 4.51 16.26 0.97
C VAL A 227 3.00 16.17 0.87
N HIS A 228 2.29 16.11 1.99
CA HIS A 228 0.84 16.15 1.99
C HIS A 228 0.32 17.18 2.97
N LYS A 229 -0.86 17.73 2.70
CA LYS A 229 -1.50 18.72 3.55
C LYS A 229 -1.86 18.13 4.92
N SER A 230 -2.76 17.14 4.92
CA SER A 230 -3.45 16.66 6.12
C SER A 230 -3.09 15.27 6.65
N LEU A 231 -2.33 14.47 5.89
CA LEU A 231 -1.92 13.13 6.33
C LEU A 231 -0.83 13.27 7.39
N SER A 232 -0.86 12.39 8.39
CA SER A 232 0.00 12.52 9.56
C SER A 232 1.41 11.95 9.30
N ALA A 233 2.42 12.83 9.34
CA ALA A 233 3.83 12.46 9.35
C ALA A 233 4.22 11.83 10.68
N ILE A 234 3.63 12.32 11.79
CA ILE A 234 3.84 11.76 13.13
C ILE A 234 3.40 10.29 13.16
N ALA A 235 2.22 9.96 12.62
CA ALA A 235 1.72 8.60 12.59
C ALA A 235 2.62 7.65 11.78
N LEU A 236 3.20 8.13 10.67
CA LEU A 236 4.21 7.36 9.93
C LEU A 236 5.47 7.17 10.77
N CYS A 237 6.02 8.22 11.38
CA CYS A 237 7.26 8.11 12.12
C CYS A 237 7.15 7.25 13.39
N ASP A 238 6.04 7.35 14.11
CA ASP A 238 5.84 6.63 15.38
C ASP A 238 5.37 5.19 15.15
N SER A 239 4.94 4.85 13.94
CA SER A 239 4.57 3.48 13.60
C SER A 239 5.80 2.60 13.41
N PRO A 240 5.96 1.52 14.21
CA PRO A 240 7.08 0.60 14.07
C PRO A 240 7.04 -0.22 12.77
N THR A 241 5.88 -0.28 12.11
CA THR A 241 5.65 -1.07 10.89
C THR A 241 5.46 -0.18 9.65
N SER A 242 5.58 1.14 9.75
CA SER A 242 5.47 1.96 8.54
C SER A 242 6.76 1.81 7.70
N TRP A 243 6.66 1.83 6.39
CA TRP A 243 7.80 1.68 5.48
C TRP A 243 7.58 2.43 4.17
N GLY A 244 8.60 3.16 3.72
CA GLY A 244 8.60 3.88 2.45
C GLY A 244 9.31 5.23 2.50
N SER A 245 9.10 6.06 1.46
CA SER A 245 9.71 7.40 1.35
C SER A 245 9.46 8.28 2.56
N SER A 246 10.38 9.21 2.82
CA SER A 246 10.21 10.22 3.88
C SER A 246 8.94 11.04 3.65
N PHE A 247 8.39 11.65 4.69
CA PHE A 247 7.06 12.25 4.61
C PHE A 247 7.00 13.58 5.35
N TYR A 248 6.46 14.60 4.71
CA TYR A 248 6.20 15.91 5.30
C TYR A 248 4.69 16.14 5.38
N SER A 249 4.21 16.46 6.57
CA SER A 249 2.84 16.90 6.82
C SER A 249 2.83 18.41 7.05
N ILE A 250 2.10 19.13 6.21
CA ILE A 250 2.03 20.59 6.27
C ILE A 250 1.21 21.04 7.48
N ASP A 251 0.06 20.41 7.71
CA ASP A 251 -0.82 20.76 8.83
C ASP A 251 -0.15 20.47 10.18
N GLU A 252 0.70 19.43 10.25
CA GLU A 252 1.47 19.12 11.46
C GLU A 252 2.75 19.96 11.59
N GLY A 253 3.28 20.51 10.48
CA GLY A 253 4.61 21.12 10.47
C GLY A 253 5.72 20.14 10.83
N VAL A 254 5.54 18.85 10.52
CA VAL A 254 6.48 17.77 10.87
C VAL A 254 6.95 17.04 9.63
N PHE A 255 8.27 16.92 9.50
CA PHE A 255 8.92 16.03 8.56
C PHE A 255 9.39 14.75 9.25
N CYS A 256 9.07 13.61 8.66
CA CYS A 256 9.48 12.29 9.07
C CYS A 256 10.56 11.75 8.12
N ASP A 257 11.80 11.66 8.60
CA ASP A 257 12.86 10.92 7.91
C ASP A 257 12.63 9.42 8.14
N MET A 258 11.98 8.78 7.17
CA MET A 258 11.55 7.39 7.29
C MET A 258 12.74 6.41 7.34
N SER A 259 13.93 6.81 6.88
CA SER A 259 15.11 5.95 6.96
C SER A 259 15.62 5.80 8.39
N THR A 260 15.35 6.78 9.24
CA THR A 260 15.79 6.79 10.65
C THR A 260 14.64 6.84 11.66
N LYS A 261 13.40 6.94 11.18
CA LYS A 261 12.21 7.25 12.00
C LYS A 261 12.37 8.52 12.85
N THR A 262 13.18 9.47 12.37
CA THR A 262 13.41 10.73 13.08
C THR A 262 12.42 11.79 12.64
N LYS A 263 11.75 12.41 13.62
CA LYS A 263 10.85 13.54 13.41
C LYS A 263 11.63 14.85 13.49
N TYR A 264 11.43 15.71 12.50
CA TYR A 264 11.97 17.06 12.45
C TYR A 264 10.81 18.06 12.40
N GLN A 265 10.83 19.04 13.30
CA GLN A 265 9.95 20.19 13.22
C GLN A 265 10.40 21.10 12.07
N ILE A 266 9.49 21.90 11.52
CA ILE A 266 9.85 22.90 10.52
C ILE A 266 10.71 23.99 11.16
N CYS A 267 11.76 24.39 10.46
CA CYS A 267 12.66 25.43 10.92
C CYS A 267 11.93 26.77 11.05
N ASP A 268 12.03 27.38 12.22
CA ASP A 268 11.75 28.79 12.43
C ASP A 268 13.04 29.62 12.50
N ALA A 269 12.92 30.94 12.60
CA ALA A 269 14.07 31.84 12.67
C ALA A 269 14.97 31.62 13.91
N ASN A 270 14.45 30.94 14.94
CA ASN A 270 15.09 30.79 16.25
C ASN A 270 15.43 29.33 16.57
N SER A 271 15.39 28.45 15.57
CA SER A 271 15.53 27.02 15.78
C SER A 271 16.96 26.71 16.25
N THR A 272 17.07 26.17 17.46
CA THR A 272 18.36 25.77 18.06
C THR A 272 18.61 24.26 17.93
N LYS A 273 17.61 23.49 17.50
CA LYS A 273 17.66 22.04 17.29
C LYS A 273 17.59 21.70 15.80
N PRO A 274 18.06 20.50 15.37
CA PRO A 274 17.87 20.05 14.00
C PRO A 274 16.40 20.15 13.56
N CYS A 275 16.18 20.76 12.41
CA CYS A 275 14.85 21.07 11.87
C CYS A 275 14.84 20.84 10.36
N ALA A 276 13.64 20.68 9.79
CA ALA A 276 13.44 20.58 8.35
C ALA A 276 13.11 21.97 7.79
N ALA A 277 13.85 22.42 6.78
CA ALA A 277 13.50 23.59 6.00
C ALA A 277 12.84 23.13 4.70
N TYR A 278 11.58 23.49 4.50
CA TYR A 278 10.91 23.30 3.22
C TYR A 278 11.29 24.46 2.29
N GLU A 279 12.02 24.15 1.23
CA GLU A 279 12.49 25.13 0.24
C GLU A 279 11.80 24.86 -1.09
N LYS A 280 10.86 25.73 -1.45
CA LYS A 280 10.24 25.72 -2.78
C LYS A 280 11.23 26.26 -3.79
N THR A 281 12.10 25.40 -4.31
CA THR A 281 12.94 25.76 -5.45
C THR A 281 12.10 25.81 -6.72
N LEU A 282 11.99 26.98 -7.35
CA LEU A 282 11.43 27.13 -8.70
C LEU A 282 12.42 26.54 -9.73
N LYS A 283 12.64 25.23 -9.69
CA LYS A 283 13.33 24.53 -10.78
C LYS A 283 12.39 24.44 -11.99
N ARG A 284 12.96 24.33 -13.19
CA ARG A 284 12.20 24.10 -14.44
C ARG A 284 11.33 22.84 -14.40
N ASP A 285 11.62 21.89 -13.50
CA ASP A 285 10.87 20.64 -13.30
C ASP A 285 9.74 20.74 -12.26
N GLY A 286 9.59 21.89 -11.58
CA GLY A 286 8.57 22.10 -10.55
C GLY A 286 8.83 21.37 -9.21
N SER A 287 10.00 20.75 -9.02
CA SER A 287 10.32 20.00 -7.80
C SER A 287 10.67 20.89 -6.61
N SER A 288 10.13 20.56 -5.44
CA SER A 288 10.50 21.21 -4.16
C SER A 288 11.60 20.41 -3.47
N LYS A 289 12.26 21.01 -2.47
CA LYS A 289 13.27 20.33 -1.66
C LYS A 289 12.95 20.46 -0.17
N ILE A 290 13.29 19.42 0.59
CA ILE A 290 13.36 19.49 2.05
C ILE A 290 14.81 19.37 2.45
N VAL A 291 15.32 20.37 3.15
CA VAL A 291 16.70 20.41 3.62
C VAL A 291 16.70 20.26 5.13
N ILE A 292 17.36 19.22 5.65
CA ILE A 292 17.56 19.08 7.09
C ILE A 292 18.70 19.98 7.51
N ARG A 293 18.37 21.01 8.28
CA ARG A 293 19.32 21.96 8.84
C ARG A 293 19.63 21.53 10.25
N ASN A 294 20.92 21.58 10.61
CA ASN A 294 21.37 21.35 11.97
C ASN A 294 22.01 22.65 12.50
N PRO A 295 21.26 23.47 13.28
CA PRO A 295 21.71 24.79 13.73
C PRO A 295 22.97 24.83 14.60
N GLY A 296 23.55 23.69 14.97
CA GLY A 296 24.83 23.60 15.69
C GLY A 296 25.92 22.79 14.99
N ALA A 297 25.68 22.30 13.76
CA ALA A 297 26.69 21.57 13.02
C ALA A 297 27.83 22.48 12.55
N ARG A 298 29.07 21.97 12.52
CA ARG A 298 30.20 22.69 11.92
C ARG A 298 29.85 23.07 10.49
N SER A 299 30.24 24.28 10.07
CA SER A 299 29.95 24.85 8.74
C SER A 299 30.42 23.97 7.56
N SER A 300 31.28 22.98 7.79
CA SER A 300 31.75 22.03 6.79
C SER A 300 30.85 20.80 6.57
N ALA A 301 29.87 20.53 7.43
CA ALA A 301 28.95 19.42 7.26
C ALA A 301 27.89 19.77 6.22
N LYS A 302 27.85 19.02 5.10
CA LYS A 302 26.79 19.19 4.10
C LYS A 302 25.44 18.76 4.69
N PRO A 303 24.37 19.57 4.54
CA PRO A 303 23.05 19.20 5.00
C PRO A 303 22.52 17.98 4.23
N LYS A 304 21.67 17.18 4.88
CA LYS A 304 20.93 16.10 4.20
C LYS A 304 19.79 16.74 3.41
N GLU A 305 19.82 16.58 2.09
CA GLU A 305 18.78 17.09 1.19
C GLU A 305 17.86 15.96 0.73
N PHE A 306 16.57 16.25 0.70
CA PHE A 306 15.53 15.41 0.15
C PHE A 306 14.85 16.08 -1.04
N VAL A 307 14.59 15.31 -2.09
CA VAL A 307 13.73 15.73 -3.19
C VAL A 307 12.29 15.55 -2.72
N ALA A 308 11.53 16.65 -2.69
CA ALA A 308 10.18 16.70 -2.16
C ALA A 308 9.16 16.82 -3.29
N GLU A 309 8.21 15.90 -3.31
CA GLU A 309 7.10 15.87 -4.27
C GLU A 309 5.76 15.91 -3.53
N TYR A 310 4.79 16.61 -4.11
CA TYR A 310 3.45 16.66 -3.54
C TYR A 310 2.76 15.30 -3.66
N PHE A 311 2.09 14.90 -2.59
CA PHE A 311 1.36 13.65 -2.55
C PHE A 311 -0.06 13.90 -3.05
N ILE A 312 -0.38 13.38 -4.23
CA ILE A 312 -1.72 13.52 -4.80
C ILE A 312 -2.62 12.44 -4.21
N THR A 313 -3.83 12.82 -3.83
CA THR A 313 -4.85 11.90 -3.36
C THR A 313 -5.93 11.72 -4.42
N THR A 314 -6.30 10.47 -4.74
CA THR A 314 -7.41 10.15 -5.66
C THR A 314 -8.52 9.35 -4.99
N ASP A 315 -9.72 9.41 -5.55
CA ASP A 315 -10.82 8.51 -5.19
C ASP A 315 -10.67 7.13 -5.87
N ILE A 316 -11.64 6.24 -5.61
CA ILE A 316 -11.66 4.91 -6.21
C ILE A 316 -11.88 4.87 -7.74
N ASN A 317 -12.21 6.01 -8.34
CA ASN A 317 -12.38 6.16 -9.79
C ASN A 317 -11.16 6.81 -10.45
N GLY A 318 -10.13 7.14 -9.66
CA GLY A 318 -8.95 7.87 -10.14
C GLY A 318 -9.16 9.38 -10.24
N THR A 319 -10.27 9.92 -9.74
CA THR A 319 -10.53 11.36 -9.67
C THR A 319 -9.62 11.98 -8.63
N VAL A 320 -8.89 13.03 -8.99
CA VAL A 320 -8.02 13.76 -8.05
C VAL A 320 -8.88 14.53 -7.03
N ILE A 321 -8.63 14.29 -5.74
CA ILE A 321 -9.31 14.96 -4.62
C ILE A 321 -8.43 16.06 -4.04
N ASP A 322 -7.12 15.81 -3.98
CA ASP A 322 -6.11 16.78 -3.53
C ASP A 322 -4.89 16.64 -4.44
N ASP A 323 -4.58 17.68 -5.19
CA ASP A 323 -3.42 17.77 -6.09
C ASP A 323 -2.24 18.51 -5.44
N GLY A 324 -2.41 19.00 -4.21
CA GLY A 324 -1.43 19.85 -3.54
C GLY A 324 -1.22 21.22 -4.18
N ALA A 325 -2.00 21.63 -5.20
CA ALA A 325 -1.78 22.86 -5.96
C ALA A 325 -2.11 24.15 -5.16
N GLY A 326 -2.82 24.02 -4.03
CA GLY A 326 -3.16 25.13 -3.14
C GLY A 326 -2.07 25.54 -2.15
N LEU A 327 -0.82 25.06 -2.34
CA LEU A 327 0.33 25.19 -1.42
C LEU A 327 1.56 25.77 -2.13
#